data_AF-A0A852LGK0-F1
#
_entry.id   AF-A0A852LGK0-F1
#
_cell.length_a   1.000
_cell.length_b   1.000
_cell.length_c   1.000
_cell.angle_alpha   90.00
_cell.angle_beta   90.00
_cell.angle_gamma   90.00
#
_symmetry.space_group_name_H-M   'P 1'
#
loop_
_entity.id
_entity.type
_entity.pdbx_description
1 polymer ?
#
loop_
_entity_poly.entity_id
_entity_poly.type
_entity_poly.pdbx_seq_one_letter_code
_entity_poly.pdbx_strand_id
1 'polypeptide(L)'
;GVFAHLEMLEARAHKAALKEEEMKQQEEKLARLKARVQELRLQRDKLRDKVELQQKEQPGTGGAVSKPAQPSTRAVLEWKIRNLKATLEVFYLTGISSKLTKQGVCFSLSTAYEGTYLDSYYLDLLTTTSEVQIRRHSIPIFIPLEQIAKKYLQTDIRRFLSVLSDHLNAYVGRRYQAEQLQ
;
A
#
# COMPACT_ATOMS: atom_id res chain seq x y z
N GLY A 1 -15.07 48.66 34.82
CA GLY A 1 -13.75 48.82 35.43
C GLY A 1 -12.67 48.64 34.38
N VAL A 2 -11.49 49.23 34.58
CA VAL A 2 -10.37 49.21 33.63
C VAL A 2 -9.98 47.79 33.20
N PHE A 3 -10.05 46.82 34.13
CA PHE A 3 -9.80 45.40 33.86
C PHE A 3 -10.72 44.78 32.80
N ALA A 4 -12.03 45.02 32.88
CA ALA A 4 -12.99 44.48 31.90
C ALA A 4 -12.80 45.07 30.48
N HIS A 5 -12.25 46.30 30.40
CA HIS A 5 -11.91 46.90 29.11
C HIS A 5 -10.63 46.29 28.52
N LEU A 6 -9.63 46.01 29.36
CA LEU A 6 -8.41 45.32 28.94
C LEU A 6 -8.70 43.91 28.42
N GLU A 7 -9.52 43.14 29.13
CA GLU A 7 -9.91 41.78 28.75
C GLU A 7 -10.65 41.74 27.40
N MET A 8 -11.51 42.74 27.14
CA MET A 8 -12.17 42.91 25.85
C MET A 8 -11.19 43.20 24.71
N LEU A 9 -10.16 44.01 24.96
CA LEU A 9 -9.14 44.35 23.98
C LEU A 9 -8.25 43.14 23.66
N GLU A 10 -7.85 42.38 24.69
CA GLU A 10 -7.07 41.15 24.52
C GLU A 10 -7.84 40.09 23.72
N ALA A 11 -9.12 39.87 24.04
CA ALA A 11 -9.98 38.96 23.28
C ALA A 11 -10.16 39.37 21.81
N ARG A 12 -10.18 40.68 21.52
CA ARG A 12 -10.22 41.19 20.13
C ARG A 12 -8.90 40.98 19.40
N ALA A 13 -7.78 41.27 20.06
CA ALA A 13 -6.44 41.04 19.49
C ALA A 13 -6.22 39.56 19.18
N HIS A 14 -6.57 38.66 20.10
CA HIS A 14 -6.47 37.22 19.91
C HIS A 14 -7.36 36.72 18.77
N LYS A 15 -8.60 37.23 18.66
CA LYS A 15 -9.49 36.88 17.53
C LYS A 15 -8.97 37.37 16.19
N ALA A 16 -8.31 38.53 16.15
CA ALA A 16 -7.69 39.04 14.93
C ALA A 16 -6.49 38.18 14.51
N ALA A 17 -5.63 37.81 15.47
CA ALA A 17 -4.47 36.94 15.22
C ALA A 17 -4.89 35.57 14.67
N LEU A 18 -5.90 34.92 15.26
CA LEU A 18 -6.42 33.64 14.77
C LEU A 18 -6.94 33.73 13.32
N LYS A 19 -7.67 34.81 12.99
CA LYS A 19 -8.16 35.02 11.60
C LYS A 19 -7.01 35.22 10.62
N GLU A 20 -5.96 35.91 11.03
CA GLU A 20 -4.78 36.12 10.19
C GLU A 20 -4.02 34.81 9.95
N GLU A 21 -3.87 33.98 10.98
CA GLU A 21 -3.29 32.63 10.84
C GLU A 21 -4.12 31.73 9.93
N GLU A 22 -5.45 31.74 10.07
CA GLU A 22 -6.35 30.99 9.19
C GLU A 22 -6.21 31.42 7.72
N MET A 23 -6.12 32.72 7.45
CA MET A 23 -5.90 33.22 6.09
C MET A 23 -4.54 32.78 5.53
N LYS A 24 -3.47 32.87 6.33
CA LYS A 24 -2.13 32.39 5.92
C LYS A 24 -2.14 30.90 5.59
N GLN A 25 -2.77 30.07 6.41
CA GLN A 25 -2.90 28.64 6.15
C GLN A 25 -3.72 28.35 4.88
N GLN A 26 -4.75 29.14 4.60
CA GLN A 26 -5.52 29.02 3.36
C GLN A 26 -4.69 29.39 2.13
N GLU A 27 -3.90 30.47 2.21
CA GLU A 27 -2.99 30.88 1.14
C GLU A 27 -1.92 29.83 0.85
N GLU A 28 -1.31 29.24 1.88
CA GLU A 28 -0.34 28.15 1.72
C GLU A 28 -0.96 26.91 1.07
N LYS A 29 -2.18 26.52 1.48
CA LYS A 29 -2.92 25.43 0.86
C LYS A 29 -3.22 25.72 -0.61
N LEU A 30 -3.63 26.94 -0.93
CA LEU A 30 -3.89 27.38 -2.31
C LEU A 30 -2.61 27.37 -3.15
N ALA A 31 -1.49 27.83 -2.61
CA ALA A 31 -0.19 27.80 -3.28
C ALA A 31 0.24 26.36 -3.59
N ARG A 32 0.12 25.44 -2.61
CA ARG A 32 0.42 24.01 -2.78
C ARG A 32 -0.46 23.36 -3.85
N LEU A 33 -1.78 23.66 -3.83
CA LEU A 33 -2.71 23.15 -4.84
C LEU A 33 -2.36 23.67 -6.24
N LYS A 34 -2.04 24.96 -6.38
CA LYS A 34 -1.61 25.56 -7.66
C LYS A 34 -0.34 24.91 -8.19
N ALA A 35 0.66 24.68 -7.34
CA ALA A 35 1.89 23.98 -7.71
C ALA A 35 1.59 22.56 -8.20
N ARG A 36 0.71 21.83 -7.50
CA ARG A 36 0.30 20.48 -7.91
C ARG A 36 -0.42 20.47 -9.26
N VAL A 37 -1.27 21.47 -9.52
CA VAL A 37 -1.95 21.61 -10.83
C VAL A 37 -0.93 21.85 -11.95
N GLN A 38 0.08 22.67 -11.73
CA GLN A 38 1.14 22.90 -12.72
C GLN A 38 1.95 21.64 -13.00
N GLU A 39 2.33 20.90 -11.96
CA GLU A 39 3.04 19.63 -12.11
C GLU A 39 2.23 18.61 -12.93
N LEU A 40 0.94 18.46 -12.63
CA LEU A 40 0.05 17.57 -13.37
C LEU A 40 -0.15 18.01 -14.84
N ARG A 41 -0.16 19.32 -15.12
CA ARG A 41 -0.21 19.83 -16.49
C ARG A 41 1.05 19.45 -17.27
N LEU A 42 2.23 19.61 -16.67
CA LEU A 42 3.50 19.19 -17.30
C LEU A 42 3.51 17.69 -17.57
N GLN A 43 3.03 16.87 -16.64
CA GLN A 43 2.93 15.42 -16.85
C GLN A 43 1.97 15.06 -17.98
N ARG A 44 0.80 15.72 -18.04
CA ARG A 44 -0.16 15.55 -19.13
C ARG A 44 0.46 15.91 -20.47
N ASP A 45 1.15 17.04 -20.56
CA ASP A 45 1.72 17.52 -21.82
C ASP A 45 2.84 16.57 -22.28
N LYS A 46 3.71 16.13 -21.37
CA LYS A 46 4.71 15.10 -21.66
C LYS A 46 4.10 13.79 -22.16
N LEU A 47 2.96 13.36 -21.59
CA LEU A 47 2.25 12.17 -22.06
C LEU A 47 1.60 12.39 -23.42
N ARG A 48 1.08 13.59 -23.68
CA ARG A 48 0.51 13.97 -24.96
C ARG A 48 1.57 13.94 -26.06
N ASP A 49 2.75 14.49 -25.80
CA ASP A 49 3.88 14.49 -26.74
C ASP A 49 4.34 13.06 -27.06
N LYS A 50 4.42 12.18 -26.05
CA LYS A 50 4.73 10.76 -26.25
C LYS A 50 3.71 10.05 -27.14
N VAL A 51 2.42 10.36 -26.98
CA VAL A 51 1.35 9.81 -27.82
C VAL A 51 1.45 10.35 -29.24
N GLU A 52 1.71 11.64 -29.42
CA GLU A 52 1.87 12.25 -30.75
C GLU A 52 3.10 11.72 -31.50
N LEU A 53 4.22 11.49 -30.79
CA LEU A 53 5.41 10.85 -31.35
C LEU A 53 5.10 9.42 -31.83
N GLN A 54 4.41 8.62 -31.01
CA GLN A 54 3.99 7.26 -31.39
C GLN A 54 3.01 7.23 -32.57
N GLN A 55 2.19 8.26 -32.75
CA GLN A 55 1.30 8.38 -33.91
C GLN A 55 2.05 8.77 -35.19
N LYS A 56 3.13 9.56 -35.09
CA LYS A 56 3.95 9.98 -36.23
C LYS A 56 4.92 8.88 -36.70
N GLU A 57 5.34 7.99 -35.81
CA GLU A 57 6.22 6.85 -36.13
C GLU A 57 5.53 5.67 -36.81
N GLN A 58 4.20 5.69 -37.02
CA GLN A 58 3.52 4.72 -37.90
C GLN A 58 3.47 5.26 -39.34
N PRO A 59 4.28 4.74 -40.29
CA PRO A 59 4.14 5.11 -41.69
C PRO A 59 3.12 4.17 -42.35
N GLY A 60 2.00 4.75 -42.79
CA GLY A 60 1.31 4.32 -44.00
C GLY A 60 0.36 3.11 -43.91
N THR A 61 -0.90 3.37 -43.55
CA THR A 61 -2.02 2.93 -44.40
C THR A 61 -3.03 4.07 -44.46
N GLY A 62 -3.15 4.69 -45.62
CA GLY A 62 -4.08 5.80 -45.85
C GLY A 62 -5.53 5.35 -45.65
N GLY A 63 -6.29 6.14 -44.89
CA GLY A 63 -7.74 5.95 -44.75
C GLY A 63 -8.28 6.47 -43.42
N ALA A 64 -8.87 7.67 -43.48
CA ALA A 64 -9.71 8.32 -42.47
C ALA A 64 -9.03 8.63 -41.12
N VAL A 65 -8.96 9.93 -40.81
CA VAL A 65 -8.78 10.47 -39.47
C VAL A 65 -9.92 9.95 -38.58
N SER A 66 -9.73 8.78 -38.00
CA SER A 66 -10.57 8.32 -36.89
C SER A 66 -10.05 9.03 -35.65
N LYS A 67 -10.96 9.74 -34.97
CA LYS A 67 -10.77 10.26 -33.60
C LYS A 67 -9.98 9.23 -32.77
N PRO A 68 -9.06 9.66 -31.87
CA PRO A 68 -8.22 8.73 -31.10
C PRO A 68 -9.14 7.66 -30.56
N ALA A 69 -9.00 6.44 -31.11
CA ALA A 69 -9.90 5.35 -30.80
C ALA A 69 -9.82 5.19 -29.29
N GLN A 70 -10.91 5.52 -28.60
CA GLN A 70 -10.97 5.32 -27.16
C GLN A 70 -10.50 3.90 -26.93
N PRO A 71 -9.47 3.68 -26.08
CA PRO A 71 -8.92 2.36 -25.89
C PRO A 71 -10.11 1.46 -25.58
N SER A 72 -10.28 0.41 -26.39
CA SER A 72 -11.45 -0.45 -26.28
C SER A 72 -11.56 -0.86 -24.82
N THR A 73 -12.78 -0.84 -24.27
CA THR A 73 -13.01 -1.16 -22.85
C THR A 73 -12.31 -2.46 -22.45
N ARG A 74 -12.23 -3.41 -23.39
CA ARG A 74 -11.46 -4.64 -23.31
C ARG A 74 -9.94 -4.44 -23.18
N ALA A 75 -9.31 -3.61 -24.03
CA ALA A 75 -7.87 -3.33 -23.94
C ALA A 75 -7.49 -2.68 -22.60
N VAL A 76 -8.34 -1.76 -22.10
CA VAL A 76 -8.16 -1.16 -20.76
C VAL A 76 -8.28 -2.21 -19.67
N LEU A 77 -9.26 -3.11 -19.76
CA LEU A 77 -9.45 -4.18 -18.79
C LEU A 77 -8.26 -5.17 -18.79
N GLU A 78 -7.81 -5.61 -19.96
CA GLU A 78 -6.65 -6.50 -20.11
C GLU A 78 -5.38 -5.86 -19.54
N TRP A 79 -5.15 -4.57 -19.81
CA TRP A 79 -4.04 -3.83 -19.21
C TRP A 79 -4.15 -3.77 -17.68
N LYS A 80 -5.34 -3.49 -17.13
CA LYS A 80 -5.58 -3.50 -15.68
C LYS A 80 -5.30 -4.87 -15.06
N ILE A 81 -5.75 -5.95 -15.69
CA ILE A 81 -5.51 -7.32 -15.23
C ILE A 81 -4.01 -7.62 -15.23
N ARG A 82 -3.29 -7.30 -16.32
CA ARG A 82 -1.83 -7.47 -16.38
C ARG A 82 -1.12 -6.69 -15.28
N ASN A 83 -1.50 -5.44 -15.04
CA ASN A 83 -0.91 -4.61 -14.00
C ASN A 83 -1.16 -5.18 -12.59
N LEU A 84 -2.38 -5.69 -12.32
CA LEU A 84 -2.70 -6.34 -11.04
C LEU A 84 -1.90 -7.62 -10.84
N LYS A 85 -1.73 -8.44 -11.89
CA LYS A 85 -0.89 -9.65 -11.84
C LYS A 85 0.56 -9.31 -11.53
N ALA A 86 1.14 -8.34 -12.24
CA ALA A 86 2.51 -7.88 -11.99
C ALA A 86 2.67 -7.34 -10.55
N THR A 87 1.68 -6.60 -10.05
CA THR A 87 1.68 -6.11 -8.68
C THR A 87 1.64 -7.27 -7.67
N LEU A 88 0.82 -8.28 -7.92
CA LEU A 88 0.72 -9.48 -7.07
C LEU A 88 2.02 -10.29 -7.07
N GLU A 89 2.69 -10.42 -8.21
CA GLU A 89 4.01 -11.06 -8.31
C GLU A 89 5.06 -10.33 -7.46
N VAL A 90 5.09 -8.98 -7.50
CA VAL A 90 6.00 -8.21 -6.64
C VAL A 90 5.68 -8.41 -5.16
N PHE A 91 4.40 -8.48 -4.77
CA PHE A 91 4.06 -8.77 -3.37
C PHE A 91 4.46 -10.19 -2.96
N TYR A 92 4.41 -11.15 -3.88
CA TYR A 92 4.88 -12.52 -3.61
C TYR A 92 6.38 -12.55 -3.25
N LEU A 93 7.18 -11.63 -3.83
CA LEU A 93 8.60 -11.48 -3.48
C LEU A 93 8.84 -11.14 -2.00
N THR A 94 7.85 -10.57 -1.32
CA THR A 94 7.94 -10.29 0.13
C THR A 94 7.82 -11.55 0.98
N GLY A 95 7.41 -12.68 0.39
CA GLY A 95 7.13 -13.92 1.10
C GLY A 95 5.83 -13.89 1.91
N ILE A 96 5.06 -12.80 1.89
CA ILE A 96 3.79 -12.70 2.62
C ILE A 96 2.69 -12.26 1.65
N SER A 97 1.63 -13.05 1.56
CA SER A 97 0.42 -12.69 0.82
C SER A 97 -0.81 -12.84 1.70
N SER A 98 -1.88 -12.14 1.36
CA SER A 98 -3.12 -12.15 2.13
C SER A 98 -4.35 -12.19 1.25
N LYS A 99 -5.37 -12.93 1.67
CA LYS A 99 -6.70 -12.93 1.07
C LYS A 99 -7.75 -12.56 2.12
N LEU A 100 -8.68 -11.68 1.75
CA LEU A 100 -9.82 -11.36 2.60
C LEU A 100 -10.75 -12.58 2.68
N THR A 101 -11.23 -12.91 3.88
CA THR A 101 -12.22 -13.95 4.10
C THR A 101 -13.52 -13.33 4.61
N LYS A 102 -14.61 -14.11 4.66
CA LYS A 102 -15.92 -13.61 5.12
C LYS A 102 -15.89 -13.01 6.54
N GLN A 103 -14.93 -13.42 7.37
CA GLN A 103 -14.88 -13.11 8.81
C GLN A 103 -13.53 -12.51 9.24
N GLY A 104 -12.65 -12.18 8.30
CA GLY A 104 -11.31 -11.67 8.62
C GLY A 104 -10.35 -11.80 7.44
N VAL A 105 -9.14 -12.29 7.68
CA VAL A 105 -8.08 -12.35 6.67
C VAL A 105 -7.26 -13.62 6.83
N CYS A 106 -6.83 -14.21 5.71
CA CYS A 106 -5.94 -15.35 5.70
C CYS A 106 -4.62 -14.97 5.02
N PHE A 107 -3.53 -15.14 5.76
CA PHE A 107 -2.17 -14.94 5.31
C PHE A 107 -1.56 -16.25 4.82
N SER A 108 -0.73 -16.15 3.78
CA SER A 108 0.20 -17.19 3.35
C SER A 108 1.61 -16.66 3.51
N LEU A 109 2.41 -17.33 4.35
CA LEU A 109 3.80 -17.04 4.62
C LEU A 109 4.66 -18.05 3.86
N SER A 110 5.24 -17.60 2.76
CA SER A 110 6.19 -18.36 1.96
C SER A 110 7.60 -18.15 2.51
N THR A 111 8.27 -19.27 2.79
CA THR A 111 9.66 -19.29 3.27
C THR A 111 10.63 -19.37 2.10
N ALA A 112 11.81 -18.80 2.27
CA ALA A 112 12.86 -18.82 1.28
C ALA A 112 14.24 -18.99 1.93
N TYR A 113 15.13 -19.69 1.23
CA TYR A 113 16.52 -19.88 1.61
C TYR A 113 17.39 -19.69 0.37
N GLU A 114 18.45 -18.86 0.47
CA GLU A 114 19.39 -18.55 -0.63
C GLU A 114 18.70 -18.20 -1.98
N GLY A 115 17.60 -17.43 -1.91
CA GLY A 115 16.87 -16.98 -3.10
C GLY A 115 15.90 -18.01 -3.68
N THR A 116 15.77 -19.20 -3.07
CA THR A 116 14.83 -20.23 -3.48
C THR A 116 13.66 -20.28 -2.50
N TYR A 117 12.43 -20.19 -3.02
CA TYR A 117 11.22 -20.41 -2.23
C TYR A 117 11.07 -21.90 -1.90
N LEU A 118 10.73 -22.19 -0.65
CA LEU A 118 10.60 -23.54 -0.13
C LEU A 118 9.14 -23.79 0.26
N ASP A 119 8.83 -23.81 1.56
CA ASP A 119 7.50 -24.11 2.06
C ASP A 119 6.60 -22.88 2.14
N SER A 120 5.29 -23.11 2.20
CA SER A 120 4.30 -22.07 2.48
C SER A 120 3.39 -22.47 3.64
N TYR A 121 3.20 -21.55 4.59
CA TYR A 121 2.38 -21.74 5.78
C TYR A 121 1.18 -20.81 5.76
N TYR A 122 0.01 -21.30 6.17
CA TYR A 122 -1.19 -20.47 6.24
C TYR A 122 -1.47 -20.05 7.67
N LEU A 123 -2.01 -18.84 7.81
CA LEU A 123 -2.51 -18.29 9.06
C LEU A 123 -3.85 -17.61 8.78
N ASP A 124 -4.88 -18.05 9.45
CA ASP A 124 -6.25 -17.57 9.27
C ASP A 124 -6.68 -16.81 10.52
N LEU A 125 -6.97 -15.52 10.34
CA LEU A 125 -7.34 -14.61 11.41
C LEU A 125 -8.81 -14.20 11.27
N LEU A 126 -9.49 -14.18 12.40
CA LEU A 126 -10.80 -13.57 12.57
C LEU A 126 -10.61 -12.13 13.01
N THR A 127 -11.31 -11.22 12.35
CA THR A 127 -11.35 -9.81 12.73
C THR A 127 -12.74 -9.55 13.29
N THR A 128 -12.88 -9.67 14.61
CA THR A 128 -14.09 -9.25 15.32
C THR A 128 -13.95 -7.78 15.73
N THR A 129 -15.05 -7.10 16.02
CA THR A 129 -15.09 -5.66 16.35
C THR A 129 -14.13 -5.26 17.47
N SER A 130 -13.79 -6.16 18.39
CA SER A 130 -12.95 -5.87 19.56
C SER A 130 -11.54 -6.45 19.48
N GLU A 131 -11.32 -7.58 18.80
CA GLU A 131 -10.05 -8.32 18.86
C GLU A 131 -9.79 -9.14 17.59
N VAL A 132 -8.50 -9.33 17.28
CA VAL A 132 -8.02 -10.22 16.22
C VAL A 132 -7.68 -11.58 16.81
N GLN A 133 -8.28 -12.67 16.31
CA GLN A 133 -8.06 -14.02 16.84
C GLN A 133 -7.53 -14.97 15.77
N ILE A 134 -6.65 -15.90 16.17
CA ILE A 134 -6.16 -16.95 15.28
C ILE A 134 -7.20 -18.08 15.22
N ARG A 135 -7.75 -18.34 14.03
CA ARG A 135 -8.74 -19.40 13.81
C ARG A 135 -8.11 -20.73 13.44
N ARG A 136 -7.19 -20.71 12.47
CA ARG A 136 -6.50 -21.89 11.93
C ARG A 136 -5.11 -21.52 11.45
N HIS A 137 -4.17 -22.45 11.55
CA HIS A 137 -2.83 -22.29 10.98
C HIS A 137 -2.20 -23.64 10.63
N SER A 138 -1.17 -23.62 9.77
CA SER A 138 -0.25 -24.76 9.56
C SER A 138 1.12 -24.58 10.21
N ILE A 139 1.27 -23.54 11.05
CA ILE A 139 2.54 -23.23 11.70
C ILE A 139 2.95 -24.40 12.62
N PRO A 140 4.20 -24.90 12.51
CA PRO A 140 4.69 -26.00 13.33
C PRO A 140 4.61 -25.72 14.84
N ILE A 141 4.30 -26.76 15.62
CA ILE A 141 4.03 -26.65 17.08
C ILE A 141 5.21 -26.11 17.91
N PHE A 142 6.45 -26.28 17.44
CA PHE A 142 7.64 -25.80 18.13
C PHE A 142 7.90 -24.31 17.92
N ILE A 143 7.21 -23.66 16.98
CA ILE A 143 7.27 -22.21 16.80
C ILE A 143 6.36 -21.57 17.86
N PRO A 144 6.84 -20.58 18.64
CA PRO A 144 6.11 -20.02 19.78
C PRO A 144 5.00 -19.04 19.35
N LEU A 145 4.08 -19.50 18.50
CA LEU A 145 3.02 -18.69 17.88
C LEU A 145 2.17 -17.95 18.91
N GLU A 146 1.76 -18.63 19.98
CA GLU A 146 0.94 -18.02 21.03
C GLU A 146 1.64 -16.88 21.77
N GLN A 147 2.96 -17.02 22.00
CA GLN A 147 3.75 -15.98 22.69
C GLN A 147 3.92 -14.75 21.80
N ILE A 148 4.21 -14.97 20.51
CA ILE A 148 4.31 -13.91 19.50
C ILE A 148 2.95 -13.22 19.35
N ALA A 149 1.86 -13.98 19.32
CA ALA A 149 0.50 -13.47 19.20
C ALA A 149 0.11 -12.58 20.38
N LYS A 150 0.32 -13.05 21.62
CA LYS A 150 0.04 -12.27 22.84
C LYS A 150 0.77 -10.94 22.86
N LYS A 151 1.98 -10.87 22.30
CA LYS A 151 2.81 -9.67 22.33
C LYS A 151 2.47 -8.66 21.23
N TYR A 152 2.15 -9.14 20.02
CA TYR A 152 2.08 -8.28 18.84
C TYR A 152 0.75 -8.31 18.08
N LEU A 153 -0.07 -9.36 18.22
CA LEU A 153 -1.24 -9.55 17.35
C LEU A 153 -2.27 -8.40 17.46
N GLN A 154 -2.49 -7.89 18.67
CA GLN A 154 -3.44 -6.80 18.91
C GLN A 154 -2.85 -5.39 18.70
N THR A 155 -1.51 -5.25 18.72
CA THR A 155 -0.84 -3.94 18.72
C THR A 155 -0.20 -3.62 17.37
N ASP A 156 0.50 -4.58 16.77
CA ASP A 156 1.21 -4.41 15.50
C ASP A 156 1.23 -5.71 14.71
N ILE A 157 0.24 -5.84 13.82
CA ILE A 157 0.11 -7.00 12.93
C ILE A 157 1.33 -7.17 12.00
N ARG A 158 1.98 -6.09 11.59
CA ARG A 158 3.16 -6.17 10.70
C ARG A 158 4.33 -6.78 11.45
N ARG A 159 4.57 -6.32 12.68
CA ARG A 159 5.60 -6.89 13.55
C ARG A 159 5.32 -8.34 13.90
N PHE A 160 4.06 -8.69 14.19
CA PHE A 160 3.64 -10.07 14.40
C PHE A 160 4.01 -10.96 13.19
N LEU A 161 3.65 -10.55 11.97
CA LEU A 161 3.94 -11.32 10.75
C LEU A 161 5.44 -11.41 10.46
N SER A 162 6.20 -10.33 10.67
CA SER A 162 7.66 -10.32 10.48
C SER A 162 8.34 -11.31 11.42
N VAL A 163 8.06 -11.24 12.73
CA VAL A 163 8.68 -12.13 13.72
C VAL A 163 8.31 -13.58 13.45
N LEU A 164 7.06 -13.86 13.06
CA LEU A 164 6.65 -15.20 12.69
C LEU A 164 7.37 -15.70 11.43
N SER A 165 7.50 -14.85 10.40
CA SER A 165 8.24 -15.15 9.18
C SER A 165 9.70 -15.49 9.48
N ASP A 166 10.36 -14.75 10.38
CA ASP A 166 11.75 -15.02 10.77
C ASP A 166 11.90 -16.41 11.39
N HIS A 167 10.98 -16.83 12.26
CA HIS A 167 11.00 -18.16 12.87
C HIS A 167 10.80 -19.26 11.81
N LEU A 168 9.87 -19.06 10.88
CA LEU A 168 9.60 -20.02 9.80
C LEU A 168 10.80 -20.15 8.87
N ASN A 169 11.41 -19.04 8.45
CA ASN A 169 12.59 -19.04 7.60
C ASN A 169 13.80 -19.67 8.31
N ALA A 170 14.01 -19.38 9.60
CA ALA A 170 15.10 -20.00 10.36
C ALA A 170 14.95 -21.52 10.49
N TYR A 171 13.72 -22.01 10.70
CA TYR A 171 13.44 -23.44 10.75
C TYR A 171 13.64 -24.09 9.37
N VAL A 172 12.95 -23.58 8.35
CA VAL A 172 12.98 -24.17 7.00
C VAL A 172 14.38 -24.10 6.40
N GLY A 173 15.11 -23.00 6.60
CA GLY A 173 16.50 -22.87 6.16
C GLY A 173 17.39 -23.95 6.78
N ARG A 174 17.30 -24.19 8.10
CA ARG A 174 18.08 -25.27 8.75
C ARG A 174 17.65 -26.66 8.30
N ARG A 175 16.36 -26.89 8.10
CA ARG A 175 15.84 -28.16 7.58
C ARG A 175 16.40 -28.43 6.18
N TYR A 176 16.33 -27.44 5.30
CA TYR A 176 16.86 -27.52 3.94
C TYR A 176 18.37 -27.76 3.92
N GLN A 177 19.15 -27.03 4.72
CA GLN A 177 20.59 -27.26 4.87
C GLN A 177 20.90 -28.70 5.29
N ALA A 178 20.16 -29.26 6.25
CA ALA A 178 20.36 -30.61 6.72
C ALA A 178 20.02 -31.66 5.65
N GLU A 179 18.95 -31.44 4.88
CA GLU A 179 18.55 -32.32 3.77
C GLU A 179 19.59 -32.33 2.64
N GLN A 180 20.26 -31.21 2.37
CA GLN A 180 21.30 -31.12 1.33
C GLN A 180 22.63 -31.78 1.72
N LEU A 181 22.83 -32.14 2.99
CA LEU A 181 24.03 -32.80 3.49
C LEU A 181 23.87 -34.33 3.58
N GLN A 182 22.70 -34.87 3.25
CA GLN A 182 22.40 -36.31 3.20
C GLN A 182 22.62 -36.88 1.80
#